data_AF-A0A940UDQ6-F1
#
_entry.id   AF-A0A940UDQ6-F1
#
_cell.length_a   1.000
_cell.length_b   1.000
_cell.length_c   1.000
_cell.angle_alpha   90.00
_cell.angle_beta   90.00
_cell.angle_gamma   90.00
#
_symmetry.space_group_name_H-M   'P 1'
#
loop_
_entity.id
_entity.type
_entity.pdbx_description
1 polymer ?
#
loop_
_entity_poly.entity_id
_entity_poly.type
_entity_poly.pdbx_seq_one_letter_code
_entity_poly.pdbx_strand_id
1 'polypeptide(L)'
;MTAKPGQETDTSLQSGQRASRNFADLPLQQKIDALHKMSGALQVTMIHNEAHPELFVQSLPLLDFYRIIRAVGAESSLFQLASPEQVRFVLDLELWEAWSISQEEAIKWLETLLDTGDKHAVRLLAQLDLELLLIFLKKNMSVGGGLGDIINSEDYQGVWDHTFDEIFYLHLHDEDSSELILRMLELLYTEEHALYRSLMLGVENELLTELEEVAWQFRSGRLEDEGLPPAVTATTLFTILKDRCL
;
A
#
# COMPACT_ATOMS: atom_id res chain seq x y z
N MET A 1 -7.89 -50.15 -36.59
CA MET A 1 -8.69 -50.55 -35.42
C MET A 1 -7.71 -51.10 -34.39
N THR A 2 -7.43 -50.50 -33.23
CA THR A 2 -8.05 -49.44 -32.45
C THR A 2 -6.97 -48.91 -31.51
N ALA A 3 -6.69 -47.60 -31.57
CA ALA A 3 -5.90 -46.91 -30.55
C ALA A 3 -6.75 -46.71 -29.28
N LYS A 4 -6.18 -46.96 -28.11
CA LYS A 4 -6.77 -46.54 -26.81
C LYS A 4 -6.35 -45.09 -26.54
N PRO A 5 -7.27 -44.15 -26.26
CA PRO A 5 -6.90 -42.81 -25.85
C PRO A 5 -6.85 -42.69 -24.33
N GLY A 6 -5.74 -42.09 -23.86
CA GLY A 6 -5.61 -41.11 -22.78
C GLY A 6 -6.43 -41.27 -21.50
N GLN A 7 -5.75 -41.68 -20.43
CA GLN A 7 -6.09 -41.31 -19.05
C GLN A 7 -4.92 -40.53 -18.45
N GLU A 8 -4.77 -39.26 -18.83
CA GLU A 8 -3.83 -38.32 -18.19
C GLU A 8 -4.47 -36.93 -18.15
N THR A 9 -5.50 -36.75 -17.31
CA THR A 9 -6.01 -35.39 -16.98
C THR A 9 -6.57 -35.26 -15.55
N ASP A 10 -6.69 -36.34 -14.77
CA ASP A 10 -7.41 -36.30 -13.49
C ASP A 10 -6.51 -36.13 -12.25
N THR A 11 -5.20 -36.32 -12.38
CA THR A 11 -4.27 -36.38 -11.24
C THR A 11 -3.93 -35.00 -10.66
N SER A 12 -3.88 -33.96 -11.49
CA SER A 12 -3.50 -32.58 -11.09
C SER A 12 -4.64 -31.84 -10.39
N LEU A 13 -5.89 -32.13 -10.76
CA LEU A 13 -7.09 -31.55 -10.14
C LEU A 13 -7.35 -32.21 -8.77
N GLN A 14 -7.13 -33.52 -8.65
CA GLN A 14 -7.31 -34.25 -7.40
C GLN A 14 -6.22 -33.94 -6.35
N SER A 15 -4.98 -33.65 -6.77
CA SER A 15 -3.90 -33.24 -5.86
C SER A 15 -4.13 -31.83 -5.30
N GLY A 16 -4.58 -30.89 -6.14
CA GLY A 16 -4.99 -29.55 -5.72
C GLY A 16 -6.15 -29.59 -4.72
N GLN A 17 -7.22 -30.34 -5.02
CA GLN A 17 -8.37 -30.47 -4.12
C GLN A 17 -8.05 -31.14 -2.77
N ARG A 18 -7.12 -32.10 -2.74
CA ARG A 18 -6.64 -32.72 -1.49
C ARG A 18 -5.77 -31.78 -0.66
N ALA A 19 -4.90 -31.00 -1.30
CA ALA A 19 -4.09 -29.99 -0.62
C ALA A 19 -4.97 -28.88 -0.02
N SER A 20 -6.00 -28.42 -0.74
CA SER A 20 -6.95 -27.41 -0.25
C SER A 20 -7.79 -27.89 0.94
N ARG A 21 -8.32 -29.13 0.91
CA ARG A 21 -9.05 -29.69 2.08
C ARG A 21 -8.15 -29.86 3.30
N ASN A 22 -6.91 -30.30 3.10
CA ASN A 22 -5.97 -30.45 4.21
C ASN A 22 -5.50 -29.11 4.78
N PHE A 23 -5.55 -28.03 4.01
CA PHE A 23 -5.14 -26.69 4.47
C PHE A 23 -6.24 -25.99 5.25
N ALA A 24 -7.48 -26.00 4.74
CA ALA A 24 -8.61 -25.27 5.33
C ALA A 24 -8.88 -25.66 6.80
N ASP A 25 -8.65 -26.93 7.16
CA ASP A 25 -8.86 -27.47 8.50
C ASP A 25 -7.67 -27.23 9.47
N LEU A 26 -6.55 -26.66 9.00
CA LEU A 26 -5.38 -26.42 9.85
C LEU A 26 -5.62 -25.26 10.84
N PRO A 27 -5.03 -25.33 12.05
CA PRO A 27 -4.91 -24.16 12.92
C PRO A 27 -4.15 -23.01 12.24
N LEU A 28 -4.46 -21.77 12.61
CA LEU A 28 -3.88 -20.55 12.02
C LEU A 28 -2.35 -20.61 11.89
N GLN A 29 -1.64 -20.96 12.95
CA GLN A 29 -0.17 -21.03 12.92
C GLN A 29 0.35 -22.04 11.88
N GLN A 30 -0.32 -23.18 11.74
CA GLN A 30 0.07 -24.20 10.76
C GLN A 30 -0.25 -23.76 9.33
N LYS A 31 -1.34 -22.99 9.12
CA LYS A 31 -1.62 -22.34 7.83
C LYS A 31 -0.51 -21.36 7.46
N ILE A 32 -0.11 -20.50 8.40
CA ILE A 32 0.97 -19.52 8.21
C ILE A 32 2.29 -20.22 7.85
N ASP A 33 2.68 -21.24 8.62
CA ASP A 33 3.91 -22.00 8.38
C ASP A 33 3.89 -22.72 7.02
N ALA A 34 2.72 -23.18 6.58
CA ALA A 34 2.54 -23.81 5.29
C ALA A 34 2.64 -22.78 4.15
N LEU A 35 1.96 -21.63 4.25
CA LEU A 35 2.03 -20.55 3.26
C LEU A 35 3.47 -20.09 3.00
N HIS A 36 4.25 -19.88 4.05
CA HIS A 36 5.65 -19.45 3.92
C HIS A 36 6.58 -20.45 3.19
N LYS A 37 6.15 -21.70 3.02
CA LYS A 37 6.89 -22.73 2.28
C LYS A 37 6.43 -22.88 0.82
N MET A 38 5.36 -22.19 0.45
CA MET A 38 4.77 -22.22 -0.90
C MET A 38 5.35 -21.11 -1.78
N SER A 39 5.21 -21.26 -3.10
CA SER A 39 5.46 -20.15 -4.04
C SER A 39 4.39 -19.07 -3.89
N GLY A 40 4.71 -17.82 -4.25
CA GLY A 40 3.78 -16.69 -4.16
C GLY A 40 2.43 -16.95 -4.86
N ALA A 41 2.47 -17.45 -6.11
CA ALA A 41 1.23 -17.80 -6.83
C ALA A 41 0.36 -18.83 -6.10
N LEU A 42 0.99 -19.80 -5.42
CA LEU A 42 0.26 -20.78 -4.63
C LEU A 42 -0.25 -20.18 -3.32
N GLN A 43 0.49 -19.27 -2.68
CA GLN A 43 0.00 -18.54 -1.50
C GLN A 43 -1.30 -17.79 -1.80
N VAL A 44 -1.32 -16.99 -2.88
CA VAL A 44 -2.51 -16.25 -3.34
C VAL A 44 -3.68 -17.20 -3.57
N THR A 45 -3.44 -18.29 -4.30
CA THR A 45 -4.47 -19.30 -4.59
C THR A 45 -5.03 -19.91 -3.31
N MET A 46 -4.19 -20.24 -2.33
CA MET A 46 -4.65 -20.85 -1.08
C MET A 46 -5.42 -19.86 -0.20
N ILE A 47 -4.98 -18.60 -0.12
CA ILE A 47 -5.68 -17.53 0.61
C ILE A 47 -7.09 -17.32 0.04
N HIS A 48 -7.22 -17.16 -1.28
CA HIS A 48 -8.52 -16.93 -1.91
C HIS A 48 -9.48 -18.12 -1.83
N ASN A 49 -8.95 -19.34 -1.66
CA ASN A 49 -9.73 -20.56 -1.50
C ASN A 49 -10.19 -20.83 -0.07
N GLU A 50 -9.80 -20.00 0.91
CA GLU A 50 -10.34 -20.09 2.28
C GLU A 50 -11.84 -19.81 2.31
N ALA A 51 -12.54 -20.38 3.29
CA ALA A 51 -13.98 -20.14 3.45
C ALA A 51 -14.31 -18.65 3.71
N HIS A 52 -13.39 -17.96 4.40
CA HIS A 52 -13.48 -16.54 4.71
C HIS A 52 -12.12 -15.87 4.47
N PRO A 53 -11.75 -15.56 3.20
CA PRO A 53 -10.43 -15.05 2.86
C PRO A 53 -10.06 -13.75 3.58
N GLU A 54 -11.02 -12.81 3.68
CA GLU A 54 -10.81 -11.52 4.36
C GLU A 54 -10.51 -11.73 5.86
N LEU A 55 -11.34 -12.51 6.57
CA LEU A 55 -11.11 -12.81 8.00
C LEU A 55 -9.78 -13.54 8.20
N PHE A 56 -9.42 -14.44 7.28
CA PHE A 56 -8.15 -15.15 7.36
C PHE A 56 -6.97 -14.19 7.18
N VAL A 57 -6.97 -13.36 6.13
CA VAL A 57 -5.92 -12.37 5.89
C VAL A 57 -5.79 -11.42 7.06
N GLN A 58 -6.90 -10.87 7.58
CA GLN A 58 -6.88 -9.95 8.72
C GLN A 58 -6.45 -10.60 10.04
N SER A 59 -6.49 -11.94 10.14
CA SER A 59 -5.95 -12.67 11.29
C SER A 59 -4.44 -12.91 11.23
N LEU A 60 -3.81 -12.66 10.08
CA LEU A 60 -2.36 -12.83 9.93
C LEU A 60 -1.62 -11.74 10.72
N PRO A 61 -0.58 -12.10 11.50
CA PRO A 61 0.35 -11.12 12.06
C PRO A 61 0.93 -10.21 10.96
N LEU A 62 1.20 -8.95 11.30
CA LEU A 62 1.66 -7.93 10.35
C LEU A 62 2.89 -8.37 9.56
N LEU A 63 3.88 -8.93 10.25
CA LEU A 63 5.11 -9.43 9.63
C LEU A 63 4.86 -10.61 8.68
N ASP A 64 3.95 -11.52 9.03
CA ASP A 64 3.64 -12.67 8.18
C ASP A 64 2.86 -12.24 6.93
N PHE A 65 1.93 -11.29 7.07
CA PHE A 65 1.26 -10.68 5.91
C PHE A 65 2.27 -9.98 4.98
N TYR A 66 3.16 -9.17 5.53
CA TYR A 66 4.22 -8.50 4.75
C TYR A 66 5.11 -9.52 4.02
N ARG A 67 5.50 -10.62 4.66
CA ARG A 67 6.31 -11.68 4.02
C ARG A 67 5.60 -12.32 2.83
N ILE A 68 4.27 -12.49 2.90
CA ILE A 68 3.46 -12.96 1.77
C ILE A 68 3.49 -11.93 0.65
N ILE A 69 3.22 -10.65 0.95
CA ILE A 69 3.28 -9.57 -0.05
C ILE A 69 4.66 -9.51 -0.72
N ARG A 70 5.76 -9.62 0.04
CA ARG A 70 7.13 -9.67 -0.54
C ARG A 70 7.36 -10.86 -1.46
N ALA A 71 6.72 -12.00 -1.20
CA ALA A 71 6.88 -13.21 -2.01
C ALA A 71 6.04 -13.18 -3.29
N VAL A 72 4.89 -12.49 -3.27
CA VAL A 72 3.94 -12.40 -4.38
C VAL A 72 4.23 -11.18 -5.27
N GLY A 73 4.67 -10.07 -4.68
CA GLY A 73 4.69 -8.75 -5.28
C GLY A 73 3.53 -7.88 -4.80
N ALA A 74 3.42 -6.67 -5.38
CA ALA A 74 2.34 -5.73 -5.09
C ALA A 74 1.01 -6.23 -5.69
N GLU A 75 0.38 -7.18 -4.99
CA GLU A 75 -0.79 -7.92 -5.46
C GLU A 75 -2.07 -7.29 -4.90
N SER A 76 -2.79 -6.54 -5.73
CA SER A 76 -4.00 -5.81 -5.34
C SER A 76 -5.10 -6.73 -4.78
N SER A 77 -5.18 -7.98 -5.26
CA SER A 77 -6.16 -8.96 -4.76
C SER A 77 -5.95 -9.34 -3.28
N LEU A 78 -4.73 -9.25 -2.76
CA LEU A 78 -4.45 -9.45 -1.34
C LEU A 78 -4.72 -8.17 -0.53
N PHE A 79 -4.44 -6.99 -1.10
CA PHE A 79 -4.77 -5.71 -0.49
C PHE A 79 -6.28 -5.49 -0.33
N GLN A 80 -7.09 -6.06 -1.22
CA GLN A 80 -8.55 -6.14 -1.09
C GLN A 80 -9.01 -6.90 0.16
N LEU A 81 -8.19 -7.81 0.69
CA LEU A 81 -8.52 -8.61 1.87
C LEU A 81 -7.88 -8.06 3.16
N ALA A 82 -6.89 -7.18 3.03
CA ALA A 82 -6.09 -6.67 4.13
C ALA A 82 -6.86 -5.65 5.00
N SER A 83 -6.51 -5.63 6.29
CA SER A 83 -6.90 -4.55 7.18
C SER A 83 -6.11 -3.26 6.88
N PRO A 84 -6.63 -2.07 7.23
CA PRO A 84 -5.88 -0.82 7.07
C PRO A 84 -4.53 -0.83 7.81
N GLU A 85 -4.46 -1.48 8.97
CA GLU A 85 -3.22 -1.62 9.74
C GLU A 85 -2.17 -2.45 9.00
N GLN A 86 -2.57 -3.56 8.39
CA GLN A 86 -1.70 -4.38 7.53
C GLN A 86 -1.20 -3.61 6.31
N VAL A 87 -2.08 -2.85 5.66
CA VAL A 87 -1.70 -2.00 4.52
C VAL A 87 -0.69 -0.95 4.94
N ARG A 88 -0.95 -0.22 6.04
CA ARG A 88 -0.02 0.78 6.58
C ARG A 88 1.34 0.17 6.94
N PHE A 89 1.36 -1.01 7.56
CA PHE A 89 2.60 -1.69 7.89
C PHE A 89 3.44 -2.06 6.65
N VAL A 90 2.80 -2.49 5.56
CA VAL A 90 3.50 -2.72 4.29
C VAL A 90 4.09 -1.41 3.76
N LEU A 91 3.32 -0.32 3.75
CA LEU A 91 3.78 0.99 3.27
C LEU A 91 4.92 1.55 4.14
N ASP A 92 4.88 1.35 5.45
CA ASP A 92 5.98 1.70 6.37
C ASP A 92 7.29 1.02 5.97
N LEU A 93 7.23 -0.21 5.45
CA LEU A 93 8.43 -0.94 5.05
C LEU A 93 8.89 -0.61 3.62
N GLU A 94 7.97 -0.34 2.71
CA GLU A 94 8.27 -0.25 1.27
C GLU A 94 8.49 1.16 0.75
N LEU A 95 7.91 2.19 1.38
CA LEU A 95 7.94 3.55 0.84
C LEU A 95 9.22 4.34 1.15
N TRP A 96 10.03 3.88 2.09
CA TRP A 96 11.07 4.72 2.71
C TRP A 96 12.48 4.39 2.22
N GLU A 97 13.16 5.41 1.70
CA GLU A 97 14.59 5.40 1.44
C GLU A 97 15.31 6.21 2.52
N ALA A 98 15.84 5.48 3.51
CA ALA A 98 16.43 6.04 4.73
C ALA A 98 15.46 6.94 5.53
N TRP A 99 15.44 8.24 5.25
CA TRP A 99 14.67 9.25 5.99
C TRP A 99 13.60 9.95 5.15
N SER A 100 13.52 9.64 3.85
CA SER A 100 12.59 10.27 2.93
C SER A 100 11.77 9.22 2.20
N ILE A 101 10.56 9.60 1.82
CA ILE A 101 9.67 8.76 1.02
C ILE A 101 10.11 8.77 -0.45
N SER A 102 10.27 7.60 -1.04
CA SER A 102 10.57 7.42 -2.45
C SER A 102 9.34 7.73 -3.29
N GLN A 103 9.45 8.64 -4.26
CA GLN A 103 8.36 8.97 -5.19
C GLN A 103 8.00 7.75 -6.05
N GLU A 104 9.00 7.03 -6.55
CA GLU A 104 8.83 5.88 -7.44
C GLU A 104 8.04 4.76 -6.75
N GLU A 105 8.47 4.34 -5.54
CA GLU A 105 7.74 3.33 -4.80
C GLU A 105 6.34 3.82 -4.39
N ALA A 106 6.19 5.09 -4.02
CA ALA A 106 4.87 5.62 -3.65
C ALA A 106 3.87 5.60 -4.82
N ILE A 107 4.29 5.89 -6.04
CA ILE A 107 3.45 5.80 -7.25
C ILE A 107 3.00 4.35 -7.48
N LYS A 108 3.94 3.40 -7.46
CA LYS A 108 3.66 1.96 -7.64
C LYS A 108 2.72 1.40 -6.57
N TRP A 109 2.89 1.81 -5.32
CA TRP A 109 1.98 1.39 -4.25
C TRP A 109 0.62 2.07 -4.33
N LEU A 110 0.55 3.33 -4.79
CA LEU A 110 -0.73 3.98 -5.08
C LEU A 110 -1.49 3.24 -6.18
N GLU A 111 -0.82 2.83 -7.26
CA GLU A 111 -1.42 2.01 -8.33
C GLU A 111 -2.03 0.74 -7.76
N THR A 112 -1.27 0.03 -6.92
CA THR A 112 -1.75 -1.19 -6.25
C THR A 112 -2.99 -0.93 -5.38
N LEU A 113 -3.03 0.19 -4.65
CA LEU A 113 -4.17 0.57 -3.83
C LEU A 113 -5.40 0.91 -4.67
N LEU A 114 -5.24 1.67 -5.76
CA LEU A 114 -6.34 2.04 -6.64
C LEU A 114 -6.88 0.84 -7.44
N ASP A 115 -6.05 -0.17 -7.67
CA ASP A 115 -6.45 -1.43 -8.31
C ASP A 115 -7.22 -2.39 -7.39
N THR A 116 -7.32 -2.07 -6.09
CA THR A 116 -8.24 -2.77 -5.18
C THR A 116 -9.71 -2.48 -5.49
N GLY A 117 -9.99 -1.49 -6.34
CA GLY A 117 -11.33 -1.05 -6.70
C GLY A 117 -11.80 0.12 -5.82
N ASP A 118 -12.50 1.07 -6.45
CA ASP A 118 -12.75 2.41 -5.93
C ASP A 118 -13.23 2.47 -4.46
N LYS A 119 -14.26 1.67 -4.11
CA LYS A 119 -14.79 1.64 -2.73
C LYS A 119 -13.75 1.19 -1.70
N HIS A 120 -12.92 0.22 -2.06
CA HIS A 120 -11.90 -0.30 -1.16
C HIS A 120 -10.70 0.63 -1.11
N ALA A 121 -10.30 1.17 -2.26
CA ALA A 121 -9.23 2.15 -2.38
C ALA A 121 -9.51 3.38 -1.50
N VAL A 122 -10.69 3.99 -1.61
CA VAL A 122 -11.10 5.13 -0.77
C VAL A 122 -11.05 4.77 0.70
N ARG A 123 -11.59 3.61 1.09
CA ARG A 123 -11.56 3.14 2.48
C ARG A 123 -10.13 3.00 3.02
N LEU A 124 -9.21 2.48 2.20
CA LEU A 124 -7.80 2.34 2.59
C LEU A 124 -7.14 3.72 2.70
N LEU A 125 -7.27 4.56 1.67
CA LEU A 125 -6.71 5.92 1.65
C LEU A 125 -7.18 6.74 2.85
N ALA A 126 -8.47 6.65 3.21
CA ALA A 126 -9.04 7.37 4.35
C ALA A 126 -8.52 6.90 5.73
N GLN A 127 -7.86 5.75 5.79
CA GLN A 127 -7.29 5.18 7.01
C GLN A 127 -5.76 5.30 7.06
N LEU A 128 -5.13 5.80 5.99
CA LEU A 128 -3.70 6.11 6.00
C LEU A 128 -3.43 7.39 6.79
N ASP A 129 -2.19 7.53 7.25
CA ASP A 129 -1.73 8.72 7.95
C ASP A 129 -1.82 9.93 7.00
N LEU A 130 -2.37 11.05 7.47
CA LEU A 130 -2.57 12.25 6.65
C LEU A 130 -1.24 12.78 6.12
N GLU A 131 -0.20 12.77 6.96
CA GLU A 131 1.15 13.21 6.63
C GLU A 131 1.74 12.38 5.47
N LEU A 132 1.47 11.07 5.44
CA LEU A 132 1.92 10.21 4.35
C LEU A 132 1.32 10.64 3.01
N LEU A 133 0.01 10.87 2.98
CA LEU A 133 -0.71 11.34 1.79
C LEU A 133 -0.24 12.74 1.37
N LEU A 134 -0.01 13.64 2.34
CA LEU A 134 0.49 14.99 2.07
C LEU A 134 1.91 14.98 1.50
N ILE A 135 2.82 14.17 2.04
CA ILE A 135 4.19 14.02 1.51
C ILE A 135 4.12 13.53 0.08
N PHE A 136 3.30 12.51 -0.20
CA PHE A 136 3.11 11.98 -1.54
C PHE A 136 2.64 13.07 -2.50
N LEU A 137 1.57 13.80 -2.15
CA LEU A 137 1.04 14.84 -3.02
C LEU A 137 2.00 16.02 -3.19
N LYS A 138 2.59 16.57 -2.12
CA LYS A 138 3.56 17.68 -2.20
C LYS A 138 4.77 17.35 -3.08
N LYS A 139 5.16 16.08 -3.13
CA LYS A 139 6.27 15.62 -3.97
C LYS A 139 5.90 15.56 -5.45
N ASN A 140 4.63 15.30 -5.78
CA ASN A 140 4.20 15.05 -7.16
C ASN A 140 3.34 16.18 -7.76
N MET A 141 2.87 17.13 -6.93
CA MET A 141 2.04 18.22 -7.40
C MET A 141 2.16 19.47 -6.52
N SER A 142 1.72 20.59 -7.09
CA SER A 142 1.51 21.87 -6.44
C SER A 142 0.02 22.22 -6.46
N VAL A 143 -0.43 22.90 -5.40
CA VAL A 143 -1.81 23.41 -5.28
C VAL A 143 -1.74 24.92 -5.16
N GLY A 144 -2.61 25.62 -5.88
CA GLY A 144 -2.84 27.05 -5.72
C GLY A 144 -4.32 27.40 -5.65
N GLY A 145 -4.60 28.67 -5.38
CA GLY A 145 -5.95 29.19 -5.17
C GLY A 145 -6.33 29.14 -3.69
N GLY A 146 -7.33 28.31 -3.36
CA GLY A 146 -7.76 28.11 -1.98
C GLY A 146 -8.59 29.26 -1.41
N LEU A 147 -8.74 29.28 -0.08
CA LEU A 147 -9.64 30.22 0.62
C LEU A 147 -9.07 31.66 0.71
N GLY A 148 -7.82 31.88 0.30
CA GLY A 148 -7.10 33.14 0.44
C GLY A 148 -6.72 33.82 -0.88
N ASP A 149 -6.42 33.05 -1.94
CA ASP A 149 -5.97 33.57 -3.23
C ASP A 149 -7.01 33.31 -4.32
N ILE A 150 -7.59 34.39 -4.86
CA ILE A 150 -8.48 34.30 -6.01
C ILE A 150 -7.60 34.27 -7.26
N ILE A 151 -7.49 33.10 -7.90
CA ILE A 151 -6.90 32.98 -9.23
C ILE A 151 -7.91 33.51 -10.24
N ASN A 152 -7.59 34.59 -10.95
CA ASN A 152 -8.46 35.07 -12.03
C ASN A 152 -8.38 34.10 -13.21
N SER A 153 -9.46 33.96 -13.96
CA SER A 153 -9.53 33.08 -15.15
C SER A 153 -8.47 33.39 -16.22
N GLU A 154 -7.90 34.61 -16.22
CA GLU A 154 -6.81 35.01 -17.12
C GLU A 154 -5.44 34.49 -16.65
N ASP A 155 -5.24 34.32 -15.33
CA ASP A 155 -4.03 33.77 -14.71
C ASP A 155 -4.01 32.22 -14.75
N TYR A 156 -5.16 31.60 -15.07
CA TYR A 156 -5.32 30.15 -15.20
C TYR A 156 -4.63 29.56 -16.45
N GLN A 157 -4.55 30.33 -17.54
CA GLN A 157 -4.16 29.79 -18.84
C GLN A 157 -2.68 29.40 -18.89
N GLY A 158 -2.42 28.09 -18.87
CA GLY A 158 -1.10 27.50 -19.13
C GLY A 158 -0.21 27.27 -17.89
N VAL A 159 -0.74 27.45 -16.68
CA VAL A 159 -0.02 27.23 -15.41
C VAL A 159 -0.59 26.05 -14.62
N TRP A 160 -1.90 25.81 -14.70
CA TRP A 160 -2.59 24.77 -13.94
C TRP A 160 -3.16 23.71 -14.88
N ASP A 161 -3.07 22.45 -14.45
CA ASP A 161 -3.42 21.29 -15.26
C ASP A 161 -4.86 20.83 -15.01
N HIS A 162 -5.36 20.99 -13.77
CA HIS A 162 -6.68 20.49 -13.38
C HIS A 162 -7.33 21.29 -12.25
N THR A 163 -8.65 21.23 -12.16
CA THR A 163 -9.45 21.66 -11.00
C THR A 163 -10.74 20.86 -10.92
N PHE A 164 -11.17 20.52 -9.70
CA PHE A 164 -12.42 19.78 -9.45
C PHE A 164 -13.59 20.67 -9.00
N ASP A 165 -13.29 21.83 -8.41
CA ASP A 165 -14.25 22.67 -7.70
C ASP A 165 -14.11 24.18 -7.95
N GLU A 166 -13.18 24.59 -8.83
CA GLU A 166 -12.82 26.00 -9.10
C GLU A 166 -12.29 26.76 -7.86
N ILE A 167 -11.97 26.05 -6.78
CA ILE A 167 -11.36 26.60 -5.56
C ILE A 167 -9.88 26.22 -5.53
N PHE A 168 -9.59 24.94 -5.73
CA PHE A 168 -8.22 24.43 -5.77
C PHE A 168 -7.79 24.15 -7.21
N TYR A 169 -6.62 24.65 -7.55
CA TYR A 169 -5.99 24.50 -8.85
C TYR A 169 -4.74 23.65 -8.71
N LEU A 170 -4.62 22.62 -9.52
CA LEU A 170 -3.61 21.57 -9.39
C LEU A 170 -2.61 21.67 -10.55
N HIS A 171 -1.33 21.63 -10.22
CA HIS A 171 -0.25 21.50 -11.18
C HIS A 171 0.54 20.22 -10.86
N LEU A 172 0.57 19.28 -11.80
CA LEU A 172 1.26 17.99 -11.65
C LEU A 172 2.70 18.16 -12.14
N HIS A 173 3.65 17.70 -11.33
CA HIS A 173 5.08 17.85 -11.66
C HIS A 173 5.56 16.88 -12.74
N ASP A 174 4.86 15.76 -12.90
CA ASP A 174 5.21 14.68 -13.81
C ASP A 174 3.96 14.21 -14.57
N GLU A 175 4.11 14.09 -15.89
CA GLU A 175 3.01 13.73 -16.79
C GLU A 175 2.68 12.23 -16.70
N ASP A 176 3.70 11.37 -16.49
CA ASP A 176 3.53 9.92 -16.46
C ASP A 176 2.69 9.45 -15.26
N SER A 177 2.79 10.14 -14.13
CA SER A 177 2.04 9.84 -12.90
C SER A 177 0.75 10.67 -12.73
N SER A 178 0.49 11.62 -13.62
CA SER A 178 -0.61 12.58 -13.52
C SER A 178 -1.99 11.90 -13.50
N GLU A 179 -2.26 10.96 -14.40
CA GLU A 179 -3.55 10.26 -14.49
C GLU A 179 -3.85 9.48 -13.20
N LEU A 180 -2.83 8.84 -12.61
CA LEU A 180 -2.97 8.06 -11.39
C LEU A 180 -3.30 8.96 -10.19
N ILE A 181 -2.61 10.09 -10.06
CA ILE A 181 -2.83 11.07 -8.99
C ILE A 181 -4.21 11.70 -9.13
N LEU A 182 -4.61 12.08 -10.35
CA LEU A 182 -5.94 12.64 -10.61
C LEU A 182 -7.04 11.63 -10.30
N ARG A 183 -6.86 10.35 -10.65
CA ARG A 183 -7.80 9.27 -10.26
C ARG A 183 -7.94 9.15 -8.75
N MET A 184 -6.84 9.20 -8.00
CA MET A 184 -6.88 9.22 -6.52
C MET A 184 -7.69 10.42 -6.01
N LEU A 185 -7.40 11.61 -6.52
CA LEU A 185 -8.04 12.85 -6.07
C LEU A 185 -9.52 12.91 -6.44
N GLU A 186 -9.92 12.43 -7.62
CA GLU A 186 -11.31 12.34 -8.04
C GLU A 186 -12.13 11.42 -7.13
N LEU A 187 -11.55 10.27 -6.76
CA LEU A 187 -12.16 9.34 -5.80
C LEU A 187 -12.35 9.98 -4.43
N LEU A 188 -11.33 10.66 -3.91
CA LEU A 188 -11.41 11.35 -2.62
C LEU A 188 -12.37 12.54 -2.66
N TYR A 189 -12.39 13.30 -3.76
CA TYR A 189 -13.32 14.42 -3.94
C TYR A 189 -14.77 13.95 -3.91
N THR A 190 -15.06 12.81 -4.56
CA THR A 190 -16.41 12.27 -4.69
C THR A 190 -16.89 11.57 -3.41
N GLU A 191 -16.06 10.72 -2.81
CA GLU A 191 -16.47 9.81 -1.73
C GLU A 191 -16.04 10.30 -0.33
N GLU A 192 -14.92 11.04 -0.22
CA GLU A 192 -14.31 11.48 1.04
C GLU A 192 -13.89 12.96 1.01
N HIS A 193 -14.84 13.83 0.63
CA HIS A 193 -14.58 15.25 0.35
C HIS A 193 -13.91 16.01 1.52
N ALA A 194 -14.11 15.57 2.77
CA ALA A 194 -13.43 16.15 3.92
C ALA A 194 -11.92 15.90 3.87
N LEU A 195 -11.51 14.67 3.55
CA LEU A 195 -10.11 14.31 3.37
C LEU A 195 -9.50 15.03 2.16
N TYR A 196 -10.20 15.06 1.02
CA TYR A 196 -9.77 15.80 -0.16
C TYR A 196 -9.41 17.26 0.19
N ARG A 197 -10.31 17.98 0.88
CA ARG A 197 -10.04 19.37 1.27
C ARG A 197 -8.85 19.52 2.22
N SER A 198 -8.72 18.63 3.19
CA SER A 198 -7.56 18.63 4.10
C SER A 198 -6.26 18.42 3.33
N LEU A 199 -6.26 17.55 2.32
CA LEU A 199 -5.10 17.33 1.46
C LEU A 199 -4.77 18.55 0.62
N MET A 200 -5.75 19.20 -0.01
CA MET A 200 -5.48 20.40 -0.84
C MET A 200 -4.90 21.54 0.01
N LEU A 201 -5.51 21.82 1.16
CA LEU A 201 -5.01 22.83 2.10
C LEU A 201 -3.61 22.49 2.62
N GLY A 202 -3.37 21.22 2.98
CA GLY A 202 -2.08 20.79 3.48
C GLY A 202 -0.98 20.85 2.42
N VAL A 203 -1.26 20.46 1.17
CA VAL A 203 -0.30 20.54 0.07
C VAL A 203 0.09 21.99 -0.22
N GLU A 204 -0.85 22.93 -0.13
CA GLU A 204 -0.58 24.35 -0.30
C GLU A 204 0.24 24.94 0.87
N ASN A 205 -0.11 24.61 2.12
CA ASN A 205 0.35 25.39 3.28
C ASN A 205 1.43 24.72 4.15
N GLU A 206 1.50 23.38 4.19
CA GLU A 206 2.41 22.66 5.09
C GLU A 206 3.83 22.57 4.54
N LEU A 207 4.85 22.51 5.41
CA LEU A 207 6.23 22.33 4.98
C LEU A 207 6.57 20.84 4.82
N LEU A 208 7.14 20.47 3.66
CA LEU A 208 7.46 19.07 3.36
C LEU A 208 8.38 18.43 4.41
N THR A 209 9.38 19.16 4.91
CA THR A 209 10.32 18.63 5.90
C THR A 209 9.68 18.35 7.25
N GLU A 210 8.70 19.16 7.66
CA GLU A 210 7.97 18.96 8.91
C GLU A 210 7.06 17.73 8.80
N LEU A 211 6.39 17.57 7.66
CA LEU A 211 5.59 16.38 7.39
C LEU A 211 6.45 15.10 7.39
N GLU A 212 7.61 15.13 6.71
CA GLU A 212 8.53 13.99 6.66
C GLU A 212 9.05 13.60 8.06
N GLU A 213 9.35 14.58 8.92
CA GLU A 213 9.77 14.32 10.28
C GLU A 213 8.67 13.63 11.10
N VAL A 214 7.44 14.16 11.05
CA VAL A 214 6.30 13.60 11.77
C VAL A 214 5.98 12.19 11.29
N ALA A 215 5.91 11.98 9.97
CA ALA A 215 5.67 10.67 9.38
C ALA A 215 6.76 9.67 9.76
N TRP A 216 8.02 10.10 9.80
CA TRP A 216 9.13 9.26 10.23
C TRP A 216 8.94 8.82 11.69
N GLN A 217 8.57 9.74 12.59
CA GLN A 217 8.43 9.44 14.03
C GLN A 217 7.32 8.41 14.27
N PHE A 218 6.16 8.59 13.63
CA PHE A 218 5.06 7.64 13.75
C PHE A 218 5.40 6.27 13.19
N ARG A 219 6.00 6.22 11.99
CA ARG A 219 6.48 4.99 11.39
C ARG A 219 7.42 4.25 12.34
N SER A 220 8.43 4.95 12.86
CA SER A 220 9.45 4.31 13.69
C SER A 220 8.89 3.80 15.00
N GLY A 221 7.95 4.51 15.62
CA GLY A 221 7.23 4.01 16.79
C GLY A 221 6.48 2.70 16.49
N ARG A 222 5.74 2.65 15.38
CA ARG A 222 5.01 1.44 14.96
C ARG A 222 5.93 0.26 14.66
N LEU A 223 7.05 0.50 13.98
CA LEU A 223 8.02 -0.56 13.69
C LEU A 223 8.69 -1.08 14.97
N GLU A 224 9.00 -0.19 15.92
CA GLU A 224 9.55 -0.57 17.22
C GLU A 224 8.57 -1.42 18.05
N ASP A 225 7.27 -1.10 18.02
CA ASP A 225 6.21 -1.89 18.68
C ASP A 225 6.15 -3.33 18.12
N GLU A 226 6.44 -3.51 16.83
CA GLU A 226 6.56 -4.80 16.15
C GLU A 226 7.94 -5.46 16.32
N GLY A 227 8.82 -4.87 17.13
CA GLY A 227 10.16 -5.40 17.42
C GLY A 227 11.17 -5.18 16.28
N LEU A 228 10.87 -4.29 15.33
CA LEU A 228 11.74 -3.90 14.22
C LEU A 228 12.44 -2.57 14.56
N PRO A 229 13.70 -2.60 15.03
CA PRO A 229 14.40 -1.38 15.38
C PRO A 229 14.67 -0.53 14.12
N PRO A 230 14.72 0.81 14.23
CA PRO A 230 15.09 1.69 13.13
C PRO A 230 16.44 1.30 12.52
N ALA A 231 16.62 1.51 11.21
CA ALA A 231 17.83 1.08 10.48
C ALA A 231 19.15 1.58 11.09
N VAL A 232 19.14 2.78 11.69
CA VAL A 232 20.28 3.33 12.43
C VAL A 232 20.60 2.50 13.67
N THR A 233 19.57 2.19 14.47
CA THR A 233 19.68 1.39 15.69
C THR A 233 20.06 -0.06 15.38
N ALA A 234 19.52 -0.64 14.31
CA ALA A 234 19.86 -2.00 13.87
C ALA A 234 21.35 -2.14 13.55
N THR A 235 21.91 -1.21 12.76
CA THR A 235 23.34 -1.23 12.40
C THR A 235 24.23 -1.11 13.64
N THR A 236 23.92 -0.18 14.54
CA THR A 236 24.67 0.00 15.79
C THR A 236 24.58 -1.20 16.72
N LEU A 237 23.39 -1.81 16.86
CA LEU A 237 23.20 -3.03 17.66
C LEU A 237 24.01 -4.22 17.10
N PHE A 238 23.99 -4.42 15.77
CA PHE A 238 24.77 -5.48 15.14
C PHE A 238 26.28 -5.25 15.28
N THR A 239 26.76 -4.01 15.22
CA THR A 239 28.16 -3.68 15.52
C THR A 239 28.53 -4.01 16.97
N ILE A 240 27.72 -3.58 17.95
CA ILE A 240 27.98 -3.84 19.38
C ILE A 240 27.96 -5.35 19.69
N LEU A 241 27.03 -6.11 19.10
CA LEU A 241 26.96 -7.56 19.31
C LEU A 241 28.12 -8.29 18.63
N LYS A 242 28.60 -7.82 17.48
CA LYS A 242 29.78 -8.36 16.80
C LYS A 242 31.05 -8.13 17.61
N ASP A 243 31.17 -7.00 18.29
CA ASP A 243 32.32 -6.66 19.13
C ASP A 243 32.29 -7.37 20.50
N ARG A 244 31.15 -7.93 20.92
CA ARG A 244 31.02 -8.73 22.15
C ARG A 244 31.16 -10.25 21.94
N CYS A 245 31.21 -10.69 20.69
CA CYS A 245 31.39 -12.09 20.30
C CYS A 245 32.79 -12.41 19.76
N LEU A 246 33.75 -11.50 19.94
CA LEU A 246 35.20 -11.67 19.71
C LEU A 246 35.95 -11.53 21.04
#